data_AF-A0A3D3PBK8-F1
#
_entry.id   AF-A0A3D3PBK8-F1
#
_cell.length_a   1.000
_cell.length_b   1.000
_cell.length_c   1.000
_cell.angle_alpha   90.00
_cell.angle_beta   90.00
_cell.angle_gamma   90.00
#
_symmetry.space_group_name_H-M   'P 1'
#
loop_
_entity.id
_entity.type
_entity.pdbx_description
1 polymer ?
#
loop_
_entity_poly.entity_id
_entity_poly.type
_entity_poly.pdbx_seq_one_letter_code
_entity_poly.pdbx_strand_id
1 'polypeptide(L)' 'MAQHNDFGKNGELLAEQFLERAGYEILDQNWTFGKAEIDLIAYIDKKIIFVEVKTRSSNIFGEPED' A
#
# COMPACT_ATOMS: atom_id res chain seq x y z
N MET A 1 10.64 13.41 15.08
CA MET A 1 10.88 13.14 13.64
C MET A 1 11.37 11.71 13.55
N ALA A 2 10.43 10.77 13.38
CA ALA A 2 10.66 9.37 13.73
C ALA A 2 11.24 8.57 12.57
N GLN A 3 12.32 7.85 12.86
CA GLN A 3 13.09 6.92 12.03
C GLN A 3 12.29 5.67 11.57
N HIS A 4 10.97 5.66 11.75
CA HIS A 4 10.03 4.58 11.45
C HIS A 4 9.37 4.70 10.07
N ASN A 5 9.63 5.77 9.32
CA ASN A 5 8.89 6.08 8.10
C ASN A 5 9.47 5.39 6.85
N ASP A 6 10.79 5.19 6.78
CA ASP A 6 11.42 4.67 5.56
C ASP A 6 11.11 3.19 5.32
N PHE A 7 10.88 2.43 6.39
CA PHE A 7 10.49 1.01 6.28
C PHE A 7 9.08 0.84 5.70
N GLY A 8 8.11 1.65 6.16
CA GLY A 8 6.75 1.67 5.62
C GLY A 8 6.75 2.06 4.14
N LYS A 9 7.42 3.18 3.82
CA LYS A 9 7.58 3.68 2.44
C LYS A 9 8.22 2.68 1.49
N ASN A 10 9.21 1.92 1.94
CA ASN A 10 9.81 0.87 1.10
C ASN A 10 8.79 -0.23 0.78
N GLY A 11 7.90 -0.57 1.70
CA GLY A 11 6.82 -1.50 1.43
C GLY A 11 5.78 -0.94 0.47
N GLU A 12 5.39 0.33 0.60
CA GLU A 12 4.51 1.02 -0.35
C GLU A 12 5.10 1.01 -1.75
N LEU A 13 6.38 1.36 -1.90
CA LEU A 13 7.08 1.34 -3.19
C LEU A 13 7.11 -0.07 -3.81
N LEU A 14 7.34 -1.10 -3.00
CA LEU A 14 7.33 -2.48 -3.48
C LEU A 14 5.92 -2.93 -3.92
N ALA A 15 4.89 -2.50 -3.19
CA ALA A 15 3.49 -2.78 -3.52
C ALA A 15 3.09 -2.08 -4.83
N GLU A 16 3.46 -0.82 -5.00
CA GLU A 16 3.27 -0.06 -6.24
C GLU A 16 3.91 -0.78 -7.43
N GLN A 17 5.21 -1.08 -7.36
CA GLN A 17 5.92 -1.79 -8.43
C GLN A 17 5.35 -3.18 -8.71
N PHE A 18 4.82 -3.86 -7.69
CA PHE A 18 4.15 -5.14 -7.88
C PHE A 18 2.86 -4.97 -8.68
N LEU A 19 2.03 -3.98 -8.33
CA LEU A 19 0.78 -3.67 -9.02
C LEU A 19 1.03 -3.23 -10.47
N GLU A 20 1.98 -2.32 -10.70
CA GLU A 20 2.36 -1.87 -12.04
C GLU A 20 2.81 -3.04 -12.92
N ARG A 21 3.68 -3.92 -12.39
CA ARG A 21 4.12 -5.13 -13.12
C ARG A 21 3.00 -6.13 -13.38
N ALA A 22 1.97 -6.13 -12.53
CA ALA A 22 0.76 -6.94 -12.71
C ALA A 22 -0.25 -6.29 -13.68
N GLY A 23 0.05 -5.11 -14.24
CA GLY A 23 -0.76 -4.43 -15.25
C GLY A 23 -1.79 -3.45 -14.68
N TYR A 24 -1.68 -3.09 -13.40
CA TYR A 24 -2.51 -2.06 -12.79
C TYR A 24 -1.94 -0.67 -13.10
N GLU A 25 -2.82 0.29 -13.33
CA GLU A 25 -2.48 1.72 -13.38
C GLU A 25 -2.58 2.30 -11.98
N ILE A 26 -1.53 2.97 -11.49
CA ILE A 26 -1.56 3.67 -10.20
C ILE A 26 -2.18 5.05 -10.43
N LEU A 27 -3.33 5.29 -9.80
CA LEU A 27 -4.06 6.55 -9.92
C LEU A 27 -3.59 7.58 -8.89
N ASP A 28 -3.29 7.13 -7.66
CA ASP A 28 -2.83 8.01 -6.58
C ASP A 28 -2.08 7.21 -5.51
N GLN A 29 -1.28 7.89 -4.70
CA GLN A 29 -0.51 7.33 -3.60
C GLN A 29 -0.59 8.27 -2.39
N ASN A 30 -0.59 7.71 -1.17
CA ASN A 30 -0.70 8.47 0.06
C ASN A 30 -1.89 9.45 0.02
N TRP A 31 -3.02 8.98 -0.50
CA TRP A 31 -4.23 9.80 -0.70
C TRP A 31 -4.85 10.13 0.65
N THR A 32 -5.24 11.39 0.83
CA THR A 32 -5.88 11.86 2.07
C THR A 32 -7.08 12.75 1.77
N PHE A 33 -8.16 12.55 2.52
CA PHE A 33 -9.33 13.43 2.49
C PHE A 33 -9.97 13.53 3.88
N GLY A 34 -9.81 14.69 4.52
CA GLY A 34 -10.27 14.89 5.89
C GLY A 34 -9.53 13.97 6.86
N LYS A 35 -10.24 12.97 7.39
CA LYS A 35 -9.69 11.94 8.30
C LYS A 35 -9.47 10.58 7.62
N ALA A 36 -9.79 10.47 6.34
CA ALA A 36 -9.58 9.24 5.56
C ALA A 36 -8.20 9.28 4.91
N GLU A 37 -7.52 8.15 4.93
CA GLU A 37 -6.23 7.90 4.28
C GLU A 37 -6.29 6.58 3.52
N ILE A 38 -5.62 6.52 2.37
CA ILE A 38 -5.42 5.30 1.57
C ILE A 38 -3.99 5.33 1.02
N ASP A 39 -3.25 4.23 1.19
CA ASP A 39 -1.86 4.15 0.76
C ASP A 39 -1.71 4.18 -0.77
N LEU A 40 -2.50 3.37 -1.50
CA LEU A 40 -2.47 3.35 -2.97
C LEU A 40 -3.88 3.22 -3.55
N ILE A 41 -4.14 3.94 -4.64
CA ILE A 41 -5.34 3.79 -5.47
C ILE A 41 -4.90 3.27 -6.82
N ALA A 42 -5.39 2.09 -7.20
CA ALA A 42 -5.04 1.43 -8.46
C ALA A 42 -6.28 1.21 -9.34
N TYR A 43 -6.03 1.03 -10.63
CA TYR A 43 -7.07 0.81 -11.62
C TYR A 43 -6.70 -0.32 -12.58
N ILE A 44 -7.64 -1.24 -12.81
CA ILE A 44 -7.54 -2.28 -13.84
C ILE A 44 -8.95 -2.72 -14.25
N ASP A 45 -9.17 -3.02 -15.53
CA ASP A 45 -10.43 -3.60 -16.03
C ASP A 45 -11.71 -2.89 -15.54
N LYS A 46 -11.71 -1.55 -15.57
CA LYS A 46 -12.85 -0.70 -15.11
C LYS A 46 -13.16 -0.80 -13.62
N LYS A 47 -12.20 -1.23 -12.81
CA LYS A 47 -12.31 -1.30 -11.35
C LYS A 47 -11.29 -0.37 -10.72
N ILE A 48 -11.74 0.36 -9.70
CA ILE A 48 -10.87 1.11 -8.79
C ILE A 48 -10.63 0.21 -7.57
N ILE A 49 -9.36 0.02 -7.22
CA ILE A 49 -8.92 -0.80 -6.11
C ILE A 49 -8.21 0.12 -5.11
N PHE A 50 -8.70 0.13 -3.87
CA PHE A 50 -8.05 0.80 -2.75
C PHE A 50 -7.17 -0.23 -2.05
N VAL A 51 -5.89 0.11 -1.85
CA VAL A 51 -4.88 -0.80 -1.30
C VAL A 51 -4.29 -0.18 -0.05
N GLU A 52 -4.34 -0.94 1.04
CA GLU A 52 -3.67 -0.66 2.30
C GLU A 52 -2.42 -1.54 2.39
N VAL A 53 -1.25 -0.94 2.63
CA VAL A 53 0.04 -1.61 2.65
C VAL A 53 0.52 -1.78 4.08
N LYS A 54 0.70 -3.03 4.50
CA LYS A 54 1.26 -3.35 5.82
C LYS A 54 2.63 -3.99 5.68
N THR A 55 3.66 -3.22 5.99
CA THR A 55 5.05 -3.70 5.99
C THR A 55 5.39 -4.35 7.33
N ARG A 56 5.82 -5.62 7.32
CA ARG A 56 6.25 -6.36 8.53
C ARG A 56 7.69 -6.83 8.37
N SER A 57 8.50 -6.68 9.42
CA SER A 57 9.89 -7.20 9.48
C SER A 57 9.98 -8.61 10.07
N SER A 58 8.87 -9.14 10.61
CA SER A 58 8.76 -10.50 11.13
C SER A 58 7.32 -11.00 11.07
N ASN A 59 7.15 -12.33 10.99
CA ASN A 59 5.85 -13.00 11.02
C ASN A 59 5.42 -13.41 12.46
N ILE A 60 6.06 -12.86 13.49
CA ILE A 60 5.89 -13.31 14.90
C ILE A 60 4.51 -12.94 15.48
N PHE A 61 3.71 -12.12 14.76
CA PHE A 61 2.36 -11.71 15.16
C PHE A 61 1.24 -12.31 14.29
N GLY A 62 1.25 -13.63 14.14
CA GLY A 62 0.14 -14.41 13.57
C GLY A 62 -0.08 -14.23 12.07
N GLU A 63 -0.69 -15.25 11.46
CA GLU A 63 -1.32 -15.11 10.15
C GLU A 63 -2.44 -14.06 10.25
N PRO A 64 -2.77 -13.33 9.17
CA PRO A 64 -3.82 -12.29 9.19
C PRO A 64 -5.24 -12.81 9.47
N GLU A 65 -5.41 -14.10 9.78
CA GLU A 65 -6.67 -14.79 10.02
C GLU A 65 -7.06 -14.98 11.50
N ASP A 66 -6.22 -14.56 12.48
CA ASP A 66 -6.55 -14.57 13.93
C ASP A 66 -6.71 -13.17 14.54
#